data_AF-A0A7J3T8M4-F1
#
_entry.id   AF-A0A7J3T8M4-F1
#
_cell.length_a   1.000
_cell.length_b   1.000
_cell.length_c   1.000
_cell.angle_alpha   90.00
_cell.angle_beta   90.00
_cell.angle_gamma   90.00
#
_symmetry.space_group_name_H-M   'P 1'
#
loop_
_entity.id
_entity.type
_entity.pdbx_description
1 polymer ?
#
loop_
_entity_poly.entity_id
_entity_poly.type
_entity_poly.pdbx_seq_one_letter_code
_entity_poly.pdbx_strand_id
1 'polypeptide(L)'
;PKINNLKLAGAHLRELRRGRAVIKPVYNHSTGKFDPPEVFEPEKIVVVEGLHTLYDELRPYLDLKIYVDPSREVKWEWKIKRDVGERGYREEDVLREIHLREPLYKRYIDFQKVYADIVIKIDKSDFNLNDAYKVEMLMKALDFPLSGIDLHLDISSLINTSKKPMSLSYRDDFYYMKKVSRLSFDGLMPRSAIEELERKIIEYTGFTENYIIEKSEYINATQMVQLLVTWYFVEMMTNIFREISKIS
;
A
#
# COMPACT_ATOMS: atom_id res chain seq x y z
N PRO A 1 -15.36 3.36 14.75
CA PRO A 1 -14.53 3.61 15.97
C PRO A 1 -15.04 2.94 17.25
N LYS A 2 -16.30 3.18 17.70
CA LYS A 2 -16.78 2.70 19.03
C LYS A 2 -16.76 1.17 19.21
N ILE A 3 -16.81 0.41 18.13
CA ILE A 3 -16.74 -1.06 18.12
C ILE A 3 -15.29 -1.61 18.13
N ASN A 4 -14.28 -0.73 18.09
CA ASN A 4 -12.86 -1.09 18.10
C ASN A 4 -12.18 -0.46 19.32
N ASN A 5 -11.29 -1.20 19.98
CA ASN A 5 -10.51 -0.68 21.10
C ASN A 5 -9.21 -0.01 20.61
N LEU A 6 -9.35 1.17 19.98
CA LEU A 6 -8.20 1.90 19.41
C LEU A 6 -7.20 2.37 20.47
N LYS A 7 -7.67 2.65 21.69
CA LYS A 7 -6.81 3.00 22.83
C LYS A 7 -5.90 1.84 23.22
N LEU A 8 -6.42 0.62 23.25
CA LEU A 8 -5.61 -0.58 23.49
C LEU A 8 -4.58 -0.79 22.38
N ALA A 9 -4.99 -0.66 21.11
CA ALA A 9 -4.08 -0.78 19.98
C ALA A 9 -2.92 0.25 20.07
N GLY A 10 -3.23 1.52 20.32
CA GLY A 10 -2.21 2.55 20.52
C GLY A 10 -1.30 2.28 21.72
N ALA A 11 -1.86 1.80 22.84
CA ALA A 11 -1.06 1.39 23.99
C ALA A 11 -0.11 0.23 23.64
N HIS A 12 -0.57 -0.77 22.88
CA HIS A 12 0.28 -1.88 22.45
C HIS A 12 1.42 -1.41 21.54
N LEU A 13 1.14 -0.53 20.56
CA LEU A 13 2.18 0.01 19.69
C LEU A 13 3.25 0.79 20.48
N ARG A 14 2.83 1.53 21.52
CA ARG A 14 3.76 2.20 22.42
C ARG A 14 4.69 1.23 23.15
N GLU A 15 4.16 0.10 23.62
CA GLU A 15 4.95 -0.90 24.33
C GLU A 15 5.89 -1.66 23.39
N LEU A 16 5.41 -2.03 22.20
CA LEU A 16 6.23 -2.65 21.16
C LEU A 16 7.39 -1.75 20.73
N ARG A 17 7.15 -0.44 20.55
CA ARG A 17 8.20 0.55 20.26
C ARG A 17 9.24 0.68 21.38
N ARG A 18 8.89 0.30 22.61
CA ARG A 18 9.81 0.25 23.77
C ARG A 18 10.50 -1.11 23.93
N GLY A 19 10.35 -2.01 22.95
CA GLY A 19 10.92 -3.35 23.02
C GLY A 19 10.23 -4.24 24.05
N ARG A 20 8.94 -4.03 24.33
CA ARG A 20 8.16 -4.86 25.27
C ARG A 20 7.05 -5.61 24.55
N ALA A 21 6.93 -6.91 24.86
CA ALA A 21 5.87 -7.76 24.37
C ALA A 21 4.48 -7.32 24.86
N VAL A 22 3.44 -7.66 24.10
CA VAL A 22 2.05 -7.33 24.43
C VAL A 22 1.15 -8.55 24.31
N ILE A 23 0.05 -8.56 25.05
CA ILE A 23 -0.99 -9.60 24.96
C ILE A 23 -2.04 -9.14 23.94
N LYS A 24 -1.90 -9.58 22.69
CA LYS A 24 -2.71 -9.15 21.56
C LYS A 24 -4.01 -9.98 21.47
N PRO A 25 -5.21 -9.37 21.47
CA PRO A 25 -6.44 -10.10 21.21
C PRO A 25 -6.47 -10.63 19.77
N VAL A 26 -7.06 -11.81 19.58
CA VAL A 26 -7.16 -12.47 18.27
C VAL A 26 -8.63 -12.51 17.85
N TYR A 27 -8.98 -11.82 16.76
CA TYR A 27 -10.33 -11.84 16.20
C TYR A 27 -10.43 -12.91 15.12
N ASN A 28 -11.32 -13.89 15.33
CA ASN A 28 -11.53 -15.00 14.42
C ASN A 28 -12.58 -14.63 13.37
N HIS A 29 -12.15 -14.47 12.12
CA HIS A 29 -13.03 -14.09 11.01
C HIS A 29 -14.01 -15.19 10.59
N SER A 30 -13.75 -16.45 10.93
CA SER A 30 -14.65 -17.58 10.63
C SER A 30 -15.78 -17.70 11.64
N THR A 31 -15.51 -17.44 12.93
CA THR A 31 -16.51 -17.55 14.01
C THR A 31 -17.13 -16.22 14.42
N GLY A 32 -16.50 -15.10 14.07
CA GLY A 32 -16.92 -13.76 14.47
C GLY A 32 -16.69 -13.44 15.94
N LYS A 33 -15.80 -14.17 16.63
CA LYS A 33 -15.53 -14.04 18.07
C LYS A 33 -14.05 -13.81 18.35
N PHE A 34 -13.74 -13.41 19.58
CA PHE A 34 -12.37 -13.36 20.06
C PHE A 34 -11.91 -14.73 20.55
N ASP A 35 -10.81 -15.21 19.99
CA ASP A 35 -10.06 -16.36 20.48
C ASP A 35 -9.15 -15.93 21.65
N PRO A 36 -8.53 -16.88 22.39
CA PRO A 36 -7.56 -16.54 23.43
C PRO A 36 -6.47 -15.59 22.89
N PRO A 37 -6.08 -14.57 23.66
CA PRO A 37 -5.08 -13.63 23.19
C PRO A 37 -3.71 -14.30 23.12
N GLU A 38 -2.85 -13.78 22.26
CA GLU A 38 -1.49 -14.28 22.05
C GLU A 38 -0.44 -13.27 22.50
N VAL A 39 0.74 -13.76 22.90
CA VAL A 39 1.89 -12.89 23.12
C VAL A 39 2.45 -12.47 21.77
N PHE A 40 2.56 -11.16 21.56
CA PHE A 40 3.16 -10.57 20.38
C PHE A 40 4.47 -9.90 20.79
N GLU A 41 5.58 -10.46 20.32
CA GLU A 41 6.93 -9.98 20.61
C GLU A 41 7.26 -8.73 19.78
N PRO A 42 8.08 -7.80 20.31
CA PRO A 42 8.54 -6.65 19.56
C PRO A 42 9.52 -7.08 18.47
N GLU A 43 9.31 -6.58 17.25
CA GLU A 43 10.19 -6.80 16.10
C GLU A 43 10.81 -5.50 15.62
N LYS A 44 11.90 -5.59 14.84
CA LYS A 44 12.54 -4.41 14.23
C LYS A 44 11.58 -3.62 13.34
N ILE A 45 10.64 -4.33 12.71
CA ILE A 45 9.62 -3.77 11.83
C ILE A 45 8.29 -4.39 12.26
N VAL A 46 7.33 -3.54 12.61
CA VAL A 46 5.95 -3.94 12.91
C VAL A 46 5.04 -3.28 11.89
N VAL A 47 4.33 -4.09 11.10
CA VAL A 47 3.33 -3.61 10.14
C VAL A 47 1.96 -3.69 10.80
N VAL A 48 1.24 -2.55 10.82
CA VAL A 48 -0.12 -2.48 11.33
C VAL A 48 -1.06 -2.20 10.16
N GLU A 49 -1.90 -3.17 9.83
CA GLU A 49 -2.91 -3.04 8.79
C GLU A 49 -4.34 -3.06 9.35
N GLY A 50 -5.26 -2.47 8.59
CA GLY A 50 -6.69 -2.50 8.91
C GLY A 50 -7.39 -1.17 8.67
N LEU A 51 -8.65 -1.13 9.10
CA LEU A 51 -9.60 -0.05 8.78
C LEU A 51 -9.31 1.29 9.50
N HIS A 52 -8.63 1.28 10.64
CA HIS A 52 -8.52 2.44 11.56
C HIS A 52 -7.07 2.77 11.94
N THR A 53 -6.10 2.39 11.11
CA THR A 53 -4.66 2.48 11.47
C THR A 53 -4.16 3.91 11.59
N LEU A 54 -4.78 4.88 10.89
CA LEU A 54 -4.38 6.28 10.90
C LEU A 54 -5.29 7.14 11.80
N TYR A 55 -5.92 6.53 12.81
CA TYR A 55 -6.58 7.25 13.89
C TYR A 55 -5.59 7.84 14.88
N ASP A 56 -5.99 8.90 15.57
CA ASP A 56 -5.17 9.68 16.51
C ASP A 56 -4.50 8.83 17.60
N GLU A 57 -5.16 7.76 18.03
CA GLU A 57 -4.62 6.83 19.03
C GLU A 57 -3.38 6.06 18.55
N LEU A 58 -3.25 5.83 17.23
CA LEU A 58 -2.17 5.03 16.64
C LEU A 58 -1.11 5.92 15.96
N ARG A 59 -1.53 7.02 15.31
CA ARG A 59 -0.65 7.89 14.49
C ARG A 59 0.68 8.28 15.15
N PRO A 60 0.76 8.64 16.45
CA PRO A 60 2.01 9.02 17.09
C PRO A 60 3.08 7.92 17.11
N TYR A 61 2.69 6.66 16.88
CA TYR A 61 3.59 5.51 16.95
C TYR A 61 3.97 4.96 15.58
N LEU A 62 3.52 5.58 14.48
CA LEU A 62 3.75 5.13 13.11
C LEU A 62 4.82 5.97 12.40
N ASP A 63 5.88 5.30 11.93
CA ASP A 63 6.96 5.96 11.21
C ASP A 63 6.62 6.18 9.73
N LEU A 64 5.95 5.22 9.07
CA LEU A 64 5.41 5.34 7.71
C LEU A 64 3.91 5.10 7.67
N LYS A 65 3.16 5.99 7.01
CA LYS A 65 1.69 5.91 6.90
C LYS A 65 1.28 5.77 5.44
N ILE A 66 0.69 4.63 5.09
CA ILE A 66 0.22 4.34 3.72
C ILE A 66 -1.31 4.22 3.74
N TYR A 67 -1.98 4.82 2.76
CA TYR A 67 -3.42 4.67 2.55
C TYR A 67 -3.70 4.20 1.13
N VAL A 68 -4.49 3.12 1.00
CA VAL A 68 -4.89 2.55 -0.28
C VAL A 68 -6.34 2.98 -0.57
N ASP A 69 -6.52 3.85 -1.56
CA ASP A 69 -7.79 4.48 -1.96
C ASP A 69 -8.22 4.06 -3.38
N PRO A 70 -8.67 2.80 -3.57
CA PRO A 70 -9.24 2.40 -4.85
C PRO A 70 -10.53 3.17 -5.12
N SER A 71 -10.80 3.42 -6.41
CA SER A 71 -12.02 4.05 -6.88
C SER A 71 -13.25 3.25 -6.44
N ARG A 72 -14.41 3.90 -6.39
CA ARG A 72 -15.65 3.24 -6.01
C ARG A 72 -15.95 2.06 -6.93
N GLU A 73 -15.74 2.24 -8.24
CA GLU A 73 -15.95 1.20 -9.25
C GLU A 73 -15.03 0.01 -9.01
N VAL A 74 -13.73 0.24 -8.79
CA VAL A 74 -12.75 -0.82 -8.50
C VAL A 74 -13.10 -1.55 -7.20
N LYS A 75 -13.44 -0.82 -6.13
CA LYS A 75 -13.88 -1.40 -4.84
C LYS A 75 -15.08 -2.33 -5.01
N TRP A 76 -16.05 -1.90 -5.82
CA TRP A 76 -17.28 -2.65 -6.05
C TRP A 76 -17.00 -3.93 -6.84
N GLU A 77 -16.24 -3.82 -7.93
CA GLU A 77 -15.86 -4.97 -8.74
C GLU A 77 -15.12 -6.02 -7.92
N TRP A 78 -14.10 -5.64 -7.16
CA TRP A 78 -13.36 -6.58 -6.32
C TRP A 78 -14.24 -7.24 -5.27
N LYS A 79 -15.14 -6.47 -4.65
CA LYS A 79 -16.05 -7.03 -3.65
C LYS A 79 -17.06 -7.99 -4.27
N ILE A 80 -17.61 -7.68 -5.44
CA ILE A 80 -18.53 -8.58 -6.15
C ILE A 80 -17.80 -9.85 -6.61
N LYS A 81 -16.66 -9.71 -7.31
CA LYS A 81 -15.84 -10.83 -7.79
C LYS A 81 -15.51 -11.80 -6.65
N ARG A 82 -15.07 -11.27 -5.51
CA ARG A 82 -14.72 -12.06 -4.33
C ARG A 82 -15.95 -12.67 -3.65
N ASP A 83 -16.95 -11.87 -3.30
CA ASP A 83 -18.07 -12.33 -2.46
C ASP A 83 -19.06 -13.23 -3.24
N VAL A 84 -19.25 -12.99 -4.54
CA VAL A 84 -20.07 -13.86 -5.40
C VAL A 84 -19.27 -15.09 -5.83
N GLY A 85 -18.05 -14.91 -6.34
CA GLY A 85 -17.24 -15.99 -6.90
C GLY A 85 -16.67 -16.95 -5.85
N GLU A 86 -16.11 -16.42 -4.75
CA GLU A 86 -15.40 -17.24 -3.76
C GLU A 86 -16.28 -17.66 -2.58
N ARG A 87 -17.30 -16.85 -2.24
CA ARG A 87 -18.14 -17.06 -1.04
C ARG A 87 -19.59 -17.44 -1.33
N GLY A 88 -20.00 -17.43 -2.60
CA GLY A 88 -21.32 -17.87 -3.04
C GLY A 88 -22.47 -16.95 -2.63
N TYR A 89 -22.20 -15.68 -2.30
CA TYR A 89 -23.27 -14.72 -2.03
C TYR A 89 -23.98 -14.32 -3.33
N ARG A 90 -25.26 -13.95 -3.23
CA ARG A 90 -25.99 -13.38 -4.37
C ARG A 90 -25.53 -11.95 -4.61
N GLU A 91 -25.35 -11.59 -5.87
CA GLU A 91 -24.86 -10.26 -6.27
C GLU A 91 -25.70 -9.11 -5.68
N GLU A 92 -27.04 -9.26 -5.69
CA GLU A 92 -27.96 -8.28 -5.11
C GLU A 92 -27.72 -8.04 -3.61
N ASP A 93 -27.37 -9.08 -2.86
CA ASP A 93 -27.08 -8.98 -1.43
C ASP A 93 -25.78 -8.21 -1.20
N VAL A 94 -24.76 -8.47 -2.02
CA VAL A 94 -23.47 -7.77 -1.99
C VAL A 94 -23.67 -6.28 -2.31
N LEU A 95 -24.44 -5.96 -3.35
CA LEU A 95 -24.75 -4.58 -3.74
C LEU A 95 -25.49 -3.83 -2.63
N ARG A 96 -26.49 -4.47 -1.99
CA ARG A 96 -27.19 -3.85 -0.84
C ARG A 96 -26.25 -3.57 0.32
N GLU A 97 -25.37 -4.50 0.65
CA GLU A 97 -24.39 -4.33 1.73
C GLU A 97 -23.43 -3.16 1.43
N ILE A 98 -22.95 -3.06 0.19
CA ILE A 98 -22.08 -1.96 -0.26
C ILE A 98 -22.76 -0.60 -0.02
N HIS A 99 -24.01 -0.43 -0.46
CA HIS A 99 -24.74 0.82 -0.31
C HIS A 99 -24.97 1.18 1.16
N LEU A 100 -25.25 0.19 2.01
CA LEU A 100 -25.42 0.40 3.45
C LEU A 100 -24.12 0.84 4.15
N ARG A 101 -22.96 0.37 3.67
CA ARG A 101 -21.66 0.67 4.27
C ARG A 101 -21.01 1.95 3.78
N GLU A 102 -21.37 2.46 2.60
CA GLU A 102 -20.76 3.66 2.00
C GLU A 102 -20.80 4.90 2.93
N PRO A 103 -21.93 5.25 3.59
CA PRO A 103 -21.95 6.38 4.52
C PRO A 103 -21.01 6.18 5.73
N LEU A 104 -20.89 4.93 6.21
CA LEU A 104 -20.00 4.58 7.31
C LEU A 104 -18.52 4.66 6.87
N TYR A 105 -18.20 4.22 5.66
CA TYR A 105 -16.87 4.37 5.07
C TYR A 105 -16.48 5.85 4.99
N LYS A 106 -17.34 6.71 4.43
CA LYS A 106 -17.08 8.14 4.34
C LYS A 106 -16.89 8.80 5.69
N ARG A 107 -17.70 8.41 6.68
CA ARG A 107 -17.66 9.00 8.02
C ARG A 107 -16.46 8.53 8.86
N TYR A 108 -16.03 7.28 8.72
CA TYR A 108 -15.09 6.66 9.66
C TYR A 108 -13.79 6.16 9.02
N ILE A 109 -13.68 6.12 7.69
CA ILE A 109 -12.53 5.51 7.01
C ILE A 109 -11.85 6.48 6.05
N ASP A 110 -12.62 7.16 5.20
CA ASP A 110 -12.10 7.97 4.08
C ASP A 110 -11.22 9.15 4.52
N PHE A 111 -11.54 9.79 5.65
CA PHE A 111 -10.81 10.98 6.13
C PHE A 111 -9.35 10.68 6.52
N GLN A 112 -9.03 9.43 6.86
CA GLN A 112 -7.71 9.02 7.33
C GLN A 112 -6.60 9.27 6.30
N LYS A 113 -6.93 9.27 5.00
CA LYS A 113 -5.97 9.52 3.91
C LYS A 113 -5.28 10.88 3.98
N VAL A 114 -5.89 11.85 4.66
CA VAL A 114 -5.29 13.17 4.92
C VAL A 114 -4.01 13.05 5.77
N TYR A 115 -3.90 12.00 6.59
CA TYR A 115 -2.76 11.79 7.48
C TYR A 115 -1.67 10.89 6.88
N ALA A 116 -1.93 10.25 5.75
CA ALA A 116 -0.98 9.36 5.08
C ALA A 116 0.22 10.14 4.53
N ASP A 117 1.37 9.46 4.44
CA ASP A 117 2.58 9.93 3.78
C ASP A 117 2.60 9.49 2.31
N ILE A 118 2.02 8.32 2.04
CA ILE A 118 1.77 7.80 0.70
C ILE A 118 0.28 7.48 0.56
N VAL A 119 -0.36 8.01 -0.48
CA VAL A 119 -1.71 7.62 -0.89
C VAL A 119 -1.63 6.92 -2.24
N ILE A 120 -2.08 5.67 -2.28
CA ILE A 120 -2.15 4.86 -3.50
C ILE A 120 -3.59 4.89 -3.98
N LYS A 121 -3.84 5.52 -5.12
CA LYS A 121 -5.15 5.49 -5.78
C LYS A 121 -5.13 4.46 -6.89
N ILE A 122 -6.24 3.74 -7.02
CA ILE A 122 -6.37 2.67 -8.01
C ILE A 122 -7.68 2.90 -8.76
N ASP A 123 -7.57 3.20 -10.04
CA ASP A 123 -8.68 3.40 -10.96
C ASP A 123 -8.65 2.32 -12.06
N LYS A 124 -9.73 2.22 -12.84
CA LYS A 124 -9.72 1.39 -14.04
C LYS A 124 -8.66 1.89 -15.01
N SER A 125 -8.00 0.94 -15.68
CA SER A 125 -7.04 1.27 -16.72
C SER A 125 -7.72 2.05 -17.85
N ASP A 126 -7.07 3.09 -18.34
CA ASP A 126 -7.48 3.81 -19.54
C ASP A 126 -7.27 2.94 -20.80
N PHE A 127 -6.43 1.90 -20.67
CA PHE A 127 -6.25 0.87 -21.67
C PHE A 127 -7.20 -0.29 -21.36
N ASN A 128 -8.06 -0.68 -22.29
CA ASN A 128 -9.05 -1.76 -22.12
C ASN A 128 -8.39 -3.15 -22.02
N LEU A 129 -7.60 -3.36 -20.97
CA LEU A 129 -6.82 -4.54 -20.65
C LEU A 129 -7.48 -5.26 -19.49
N ASN A 130 -7.65 -6.58 -19.62
CA ASN A 130 -8.24 -7.40 -18.57
C ASN A 130 -7.39 -7.34 -17.30
N ASP A 131 -8.06 -7.16 -16.15
CA ASP A 131 -7.46 -7.10 -14.82
C ASP A 131 -6.31 -6.08 -14.69
N ALA A 132 -6.30 -5.03 -15.52
CA ALA A 132 -5.35 -3.92 -15.42
C ALA A 132 -5.98 -2.71 -14.71
N TYR A 133 -5.14 -1.99 -13.97
CA TYR A 133 -5.53 -0.78 -13.25
C TYR A 133 -4.57 0.35 -13.56
N LYS A 134 -5.10 1.56 -13.52
CA LYS A 134 -4.30 2.78 -13.40
C LYS A 134 -4.02 3.00 -11.92
N VAL A 135 -2.75 3.15 -11.56
CA VAL A 135 -2.34 3.37 -10.18
C VAL A 135 -1.61 4.70 -10.05
N GLU A 136 -2.14 5.58 -9.22
CA GLU A 136 -1.47 6.83 -8.85
C GLU A 136 -0.89 6.71 -7.44
N MET A 137 0.37 7.12 -7.27
CA MET A 137 1.02 7.25 -5.97
C MET A 137 1.25 8.73 -5.67
N LEU A 138 0.61 9.23 -4.60
CA LEU A 138 0.79 10.58 -4.09
C LEU A 138 1.71 10.49 -2.88
N MET A 139 2.90 11.07 -2.97
CA MET A 139 3.94 10.98 -1.95
C MET A 139 4.26 12.35 -1.39
N LYS A 140 4.36 12.46 -0.07
CA LYS A 140 5.04 13.62 0.54
C LYS A 140 6.53 13.53 0.24
N ALA A 141 7.16 14.70 0.10
CA ALA A 141 8.62 14.76 0.09
C ALA A 141 9.17 14.24 1.42
N LEU A 142 10.25 13.47 1.35
CA LEU A 142 11.05 13.12 2.52
C LEU A 142 11.96 14.30 2.90
N ASP A 143 12.29 14.38 4.18
CA ASP A 143 13.21 15.39 4.71
C ASP A 143 14.70 15.01 4.47
N PHE A 144 14.95 13.91 3.74
CA PHE A 144 16.27 13.45 3.35
C PHE A 144 16.26 13.01 1.87
N PRO A 145 17.42 13.09 1.18
CA PRO A 145 17.51 12.69 -0.23
C PRO A 145 17.37 11.18 -0.37
N LEU A 146 16.62 10.76 -1.39
CA LEU A 146 16.52 9.37 -1.84
C LEU A 146 17.64 9.03 -2.81
N SER A 147 18.07 7.77 -2.87
CA SER A 147 18.97 7.32 -3.94
C SER A 147 18.28 7.41 -5.32
N GLY A 148 18.96 7.90 -6.35
CA GLY A 148 18.35 8.00 -7.69
C GLY A 148 18.11 6.62 -8.31
N ILE A 149 16.97 6.39 -8.96
CA ILE A 149 16.70 5.18 -9.74
C ILE A 149 16.40 5.59 -11.16
N ASP A 150 17.09 4.96 -12.12
CA ASP A 150 16.78 5.15 -13.53
C ASP A 150 15.79 4.07 -14.01
N LEU A 151 14.85 4.50 -14.84
CA LEU A 151 13.95 3.60 -15.56
C LEU A 151 14.39 3.51 -17.01
N HIS A 152 14.81 2.32 -17.44
CA HIS A 152 15.38 2.10 -18.76
C HIS A 152 14.31 1.69 -19.78
N LEU A 153 13.79 2.64 -20.55
CA LEU A 153 12.81 2.37 -21.60
C LEU A 153 13.47 2.39 -22.99
N ASP A 154 13.47 1.24 -23.67
CA ASP A 154 13.86 1.17 -25.08
C ASP A 154 12.72 1.69 -25.97
N ILE A 155 12.83 2.95 -26.40
CA ILE A 155 11.85 3.60 -27.27
C ILE A 155 11.72 2.92 -28.63
N SER A 156 12.80 2.34 -29.17
CA SER A 156 12.76 1.62 -30.45
C SER A 156 11.87 0.38 -30.33
N SER A 157 11.92 -0.33 -29.21
CA SER A 157 11.02 -1.45 -28.93
C SER A 157 9.56 -1.03 -28.78
N LEU A 158 9.31 0.16 -28.19
CA LEU A 158 7.95 0.69 -28.01
C LEU A 158 7.30 1.06 -29.34
N ILE A 159 8.07 1.59 -30.29
CA ILE A 159 7.56 1.98 -31.61
C ILE A 159 7.37 0.76 -32.52
N ASN A 160 8.33 -0.17 -32.53
CA ASN A 160 8.40 -1.21 -33.56
C ASN A 160 7.82 -2.58 -33.13
N THR A 161 7.64 -2.82 -31.83
CA THR A 161 7.40 -4.19 -31.31
C THR A 161 6.37 -4.25 -30.18
N SER A 162 6.16 -3.17 -29.42
CA SER A 162 5.23 -3.20 -28.29
C SER A 162 3.78 -3.34 -28.74
N LYS A 163 3.16 -4.47 -28.41
CA LYS A 163 1.72 -4.72 -28.54
C LYS A 163 0.93 -4.35 -27.29
N LYS A 164 1.61 -3.84 -26.25
CA LYS A 164 1.00 -3.60 -24.92
C LYS A 164 1.12 -2.11 -24.59
N PRO A 165 -0.01 -1.40 -24.45
CA PRO A 165 0.04 0.02 -24.13
C PRO A 165 0.50 0.24 -22.69
N MET A 166 1.18 1.35 -22.47
CA MET A 166 1.57 1.81 -21.14
C MET A 166 1.55 3.33 -21.05
N SER A 167 1.42 3.86 -19.85
CA SER A 167 1.67 5.27 -19.55
C SER A 167 2.41 5.43 -18.23
N LEU A 168 3.29 6.44 -18.20
CA LEU A 168 3.98 6.93 -17.02
C LEU A 168 3.87 8.44 -17.01
N SER A 169 3.41 9.02 -15.90
CA SER A 169 3.45 10.47 -15.72
C SER A 169 3.88 10.88 -14.32
N TYR A 170 4.53 12.04 -14.24
CA TYR A 170 4.91 12.71 -13.01
C TYR A 170 4.34 14.13 -13.02
N ARG A 171 3.86 14.59 -11.87
CA ARG A 171 3.59 16.02 -11.64
C ARG A 171 3.71 16.38 -10.16
N ASP A 172 4.09 17.63 -9.91
CA ASP A 172 3.87 18.26 -8.61
C ASP A 172 2.35 18.47 -8.41
N ASP A 173 1.88 18.32 -7.18
CA ASP A 173 0.46 18.43 -6.85
C ASP A 173 0.27 18.89 -5.39
N PHE A 174 -0.97 19.22 -5.04
CA PHE A 174 -1.38 19.55 -3.67
C PHE A 174 -2.52 18.62 -3.21
N TYR A 175 -2.29 17.87 -2.14
CA TYR A 175 -3.26 16.96 -1.56
C TYR A 175 -3.60 17.38 -0.13
N TYR A 176 -4.83 17.85 0.08
CA TYR A 176 -5.29 18.43 1.35
C TYR A 176 -4.32 19.51 1.90
N MET A 177 -3.98 20.48 1.05
CA MET A 177 -3.05 21.58 1.34
C MET A 177 -1.59 21.15 1.61
N LYS A 178 -1.23 19.90 1.33
CA LYS A 178 0.15 19.41 1.43
C LYS A 178 0.73 19.27 0.03
N LYS A 179 1.93 19.78 -0.19
CA LYS A 179 2.68 19.54 -1.42
C LYS A 179 3.00 18.04 -1.51
N VAL A 180 2.68 17.43 -2.64
CA VAL A 180 2.97 16.03 -2.92
C VAL A 180 3.51 15.87 -4.34
N SER A 181 4.33 14.86 -4.55
CA SER A 181 4.67 14.36 -5.87
C SER A 181 3.66 13.30 -6.27
N ARG A 182 3.08 13.43 -7.47
CA ARG A 182 2.14 12.44 -8.02
C ARG A 182 2.79 11.70 -9.17
N LEU A 183 2.97 10.40 -8.99
CA LEU A 183 3.36 9.46 -10.03
C LEU A 183 2.14 8.66 -10.47
N SER A 184 1.94 8.46 -11.76
CA SER A 184 0.86 7.63 -12.30
C SER A 184 1.43 6.60 -13.26
N PHE A 185 0.97 5.36 -13.09
CA PHE A 185 1.30 4.23 -13.94
C PHE A 185 0.03 3.61 -14.48
N ASP A 186 0.01 3.25 -15.75
CA ASP A 186 -1.09 2.52 -16.37
C ASP A 186 -0.57 1.58 -17.45
N GLY A 187 -1.31 0.50 -17.73
CA GLY A 187 -0.95 -0.51 -18.71
C GLY A 187 0.16 -1.44 -18.24
N LEU A 188 0.98 -1.90 -19.19
CA LEU A 188 1.98 -2.95 -18.97
C LEU A 188 3.38 -2.47 -19.35
N MET A 189 4.26 -2.35 -18.36
CA MET A 189 5.64 -1.91 -18.52
C MET A 189 6.57 -3.11 -18.75
N PRO A 190 7.55 -3.04 -19.68
CA PRO A 190 8.57 -4.06 -19.80
C PRO A 190 9.35 -4.23 -18.49
N ARG A 191 9.56 -5.46 -18.04
CA ARG A 191 10.30 -5.73 -16.80
C ARG A 191 11.76 -5.22 -16.88
N SER A 192 12.37 -5.25 -18.06
CA SER A 192 13.72 -4.71 -18.25
C SER A 192 13.85 -3.24 -17.82
N ALA A 193 12.76 -2.48 -17.82
CA ALA A 193 12.75 -1.08 -17.41
C ALA A 193 13.00 -0.84 -15.92
N ILE A 194 12.84 -1.86 -15.09
CA ILE A 194 12.93 -1.76 -13.62
C ILE A 194 14.07 -2.60 -13.03
N GLU A 195 15.00 -3.11 -13.85
CA GLU A 195 16.09 -3.97 -13.38
C GLU A 195 16.95 -3.30 -12.30
N GLU A 196 17.20 -2.00 -12.42
CA GLU A 196 17.90 -1.23 -11.38
C GLU A 196 17.11 -1.16 -10.07
N LEU A 197 15.79 -0.92 -10.15
CA LEU A 197 14.91 -0.88 -8.99
C LEU A 197 14.91 -2.23 -8.26
N GLU A 198 14.76 -3.34 -8.99
CA GLU A 198 14.82 -4.69 -8.42
C GLU A 198 16.19 -4.93 -7.75
N ARG A 199 17.29 -4.61 -8.46
CA ARG A 199 18.65 -4.80 -7.95
C ARG A 199 18.86 -4.06 -6.63
N LYS A 200 18.46 -2.79 -6.54
CA LYS A 200 18.59 -2.01 -5.30
C LYS A 200 17.79 -2.60 -4.15
N ILE A 201 16.55 -3.01 -4.39
CA ILE A 201 15.74 -3.67 -3.35
C ILE A 201 16.43 -4.95 -2.86
N ILE A 202 16.98 -5.75 -3.76
CA ILE A 202 17.71 -6.98 -3.42
C ILE A 202 18.98 -6.67 -2.62
N GLU A 203 19.78 -5.69 -3.05
CA GLU A 203 21.02 -5.29 -2.38
C GLU A 203 20.78 -4.89 -0.92
N TYR A 204 19.68 -4.19 -0.65
CA TYR A 204 19.34 -3.77 0.71
C TYR A 204 18.69 -4.86 1.56
N THR A 205 17.77 -5.63 0.97
CA THR A 205 16.97 -6.59 1.74
C THR A 205 17.63 -7.95 1.88
N GLY A 206 18.54 -8.29 0.97
CA GLY A 206 19.14 -9.63 0.85
C GLY A 206 18.16 -10.70 0.32
N PHE A 207 16.90 -10.36 0.04
CA PHE A 207 15.93 -11.29 -0.52
C PHE A 207 16.10 -11.39 -2.02
N THR A 208 16.57 -12.55 -2.50
CA THR A 208 16.79 -12.80 -3.94
C THR A 208 15.54 -13.25 -4.68
N GLU A 209 14.50 -13.69 -3.96
CA GLU A 209 13.21 -14.03 -4.55
C GLU A 209 12.36 -12.77 -4.66
N ASN A 210 12.02 -12.38 -5.90
CA ASN A 210 11.05 -11.32 -6.11
C ASN A 210 9.63 -11.91 -6.03
N TYR A 211 9.01 -11.84 -4.85
CA TYR A 211 7.64 -12.30 -4.62
C TYR A 211 6.56 -11.40 -5.24
N ILE A 212 6.92 -10.22 -5.74
CA ILE A 212 5.99 -9.24 -6.34
C ILE A 212 5.82 -9.50 -7.84
N ILE A 213 6.90 -9.91 -8.51
CA ILE A 213 6.93 -10.10 -9.96
C ILE A 213 7.04 -11.58 -10.27
N GLU A 214 5.97 -12.14 -10.84
CA GLU A 214 6.01 -13.46 -11.47
C GLU A 214 7.08 -13.52 -12.57
N LYS A 215 7.37 -14.71 -13.10
CA LYS A 215 8.27 -14.88 -14.27
C LYS A 215 7.61 -14.36 -15.57
N SER A 216 7.25 -13.07 -15.58
CA SER A 216 6.64 -12.34 -16.69
C SER A 216 7.63 -11.34 -17.26
N GLU A 217 7.59 -11.15 -18.58
CA GLU A 217 8.35 -10.11 -19.31
C GLU A 217 7.79 -8.70 -19.07
N TYR A 218 6.57 -8.59 -18.53
CA TYR A 218 5.89 -7.33 -18.27
C TYR A 218 5.35 -7.27 -16.85
N ILE A 219 5.31 -6.07 -16.30
CA ILE A 219 4.71 -5.76 -15.00
C ILE A 219 3.53 -4.81 -15.20
N ASN A 220 2.51 -4.95 -14.35
CA ASN A 220 1.40 -4.00 -14.33
C ASN A 220 1.69 -2.82 -13.37
N ALA A 221 0.83 -1.80 -13.42
CA ALA A 221 0.95 -0.61 -12.58
C ALA A 221 0.92 -0.91 -11.07
N THR A 222 0.19 -1.94 -10.64
CA THR A 222 0.14 -2.33 -9.22
C THR A 222 1.48 -2.87 -8.74
N GLN A 223 2.08 -3.78 -9.52
CA GLN A 223 3.41 -4.32 -9.24
C GLN A 223 4.48 -3.23 -9.23
N MET A 224 4.43 -2.30 -10.20
CA MET A 224 5.35 -1.16 -10.24
C MET A 224 5.26 -0.31 -8.97
N VAL A 225 4.04 0.04 -8.53
CA VAL A 225 3.86 0.83 -7.30
C VAL A 225 4.26 0.05 -6.05
N GLN A 226 4.02 -1.26 -5.99
CA GLN A 226 4.51 -2.09 -4.89
C GLN A 226 6.03 -2.02 -4.76
N LEU A 227 6.77 -2.15 -5.87
CA LEU A 227 8.24 -2.06 -5.87
C LEU A 227 8.72 -0.67 -5.44
N LEU A 228 8.09 0.39 -5.94
CA LEU A 228 8.44 1.76 -5.54
C LEU A 228 8.18 2.01 -4.06
N VAL A 229 7.08 1.50 -3.51
CA VAL A 229 6.79 1.60 -2.08
C VAL A 229 7.80 0.79 -1.25
N THR A 230 8.17 -0.41 -1.72
CA THR A 230 9.21 -1.23 -1.07
C THR A 230 10.55 -0.51 -1.06
N TRP A 231 10.99 0.02 -2.20
CA TRP A 231 12.23 0.79 -2.28
C TRP A 231 12.19 2.02 -1.37
N TYR A 232 11.11 2.81 -1.41
CA TYR A 232 10.94 3.97 -0.54
C TYR A 232 11.01 3.59 0.95
N PHE A 233 10.35 2.50 1.33
CA PHE A 233 10.39 1.98 2.69
C PHE A 233 11.81 1.60 3.11
N VAL A 234 12.56 0.91 2.24
CA VAL A 234 13.94 0.50 2.50
C VAL A 234 14.87 1.70 2.68
N GLU A 235 14.76 2.73 1.85
CA GLU A 235 15.53 3.98 1.99
C GLU A 235 15.21 4.67 3.34
N MET A 236 13.93 4.73 3.70
CA MET A 236 13.50 5.28 4.99
C MET A 236 14.07 4.50 6.17
N MET A 237 13.99 3.17 6.15
CA MET A 237 14.56 2.32 7.20
C MET A 237 16.07 2.50 7.31
N THR A 238 16.76 2.62 6.18
CA THR A 238 18.22 2.85 6.14
C THR A 238 18.58 4.16 6.83
N ASN A 239 17.82 5.23 6.57
CA ASN A 239 18.06 6.50 7.25
C ASN A 239 17.76 6.42 8.76
N ILE A 240 16.63 5.83 9.15
CA ILE A 240 16.24 5.68 10.56
C ILE A 240 17.30 4.86 11.34
N PHE A 241 17.73 3.72 10.82
CA PHE A 241 18.74 2.90 11.49
C PHE A 241 20.11 3.58 11.56
N ARG A 242 20.48 4.35 10.53
CA ARG A 242 21.71 5.16 10.57
C ARG A 242 21.64 6.24 11.65
N GLU A 243 20.49 6.87 11.84
CA GLU A 243 20.31 7.87 12.90
C GLU A 243 20.35 7.24 14.30
N ILE A 244 19.70 6.09 14.50
CA ILE A 244 19.76 5.36 15.77
C ILE A 244 21.20 4.97 16.10
N SER A 245 21.95 4.46 15.12
CA SER A 245 23.35 4.02 15.29
C SER A 245 24.31 5.15 15.64
N LYS A 246 23.94 6.42 15.37
CA LYS A 246 24.75 7.60 15.78
C LYS A 246 24.56 7.98 17.24
N ILE A 247 23.49 7.51 17.87
CA ILE A 247 23.08 7.88 19.24
C ILE A 247 23.48 6.77 20.24
N SER A 248 23.69 5.54 19.76
CA SER A 248 24.20 4.39 20.50
C SER A 248 25.73 4.36 20.56
#